data_AF-A0A5N7CYN7-F1
#
_entry.id   AF-A0A5N7CYN7-F1
#
_cell.length_a   1.000
_cell.length_b   1.000
_cell.length_c   1.000
_cell.angle_alpha   90.00
_cell.angle_beta   90.00
_cell.angle_gamma   90.00
#
_symmetry.space_group_name_H-M   'P 1'
#
loop_
_entity.id
_entity.type
_entity.pdbx_description
1 polymer ?
#
loop_
_entity_poly.entity_id
_entity_poly.type
_entity_poly.pdbx_seq_one_letter_code
_entity_poly.pdbx_strand_id
1 'polypeptide(L)'
;MYYDSKQLFLIMQRIPGVQLKSIWPSLEPSEKDDIVAKLQAVFDTMRKVECPWPDFFGGLGGGAVYHYLFYSQHGDQEFLGPFSGEPAFVAGLVGNYRALVERNKHPDYKARFYEKYLPRVLQGHRPTLTHGDAQQKNIMVVENTSRQNDQGGRSFDVVLVDWENSGWFPDFWEYFCASWPLNFDWSEDWSWRLQECVQVWPAEMAMMQLIDRDLGM
;
A
#
# COMPACT_ATOMS: atom_id res chain seq x y z
N MET A 1 -22.21 8.68 -0.34
CA MET A 1 -22.08 8.61 -1.81
C MET A 1 -23.37 9.12 -2.43
N TYR A 2 -23.27 9.92 -3.48
CA TYR A 2 -24.38 10.56 -4.16
C TYR A 2 -24.25 10.31 -5.66
N TYR A 3 -25.35 9.94 -6.33
CA TYR A 3 -25.37 9.78 -7.78
C TYR A 3 -26.05 10.99 -8.40
N ASP A 4 -25.40 11.61 -9.39
CA ASP A 4 -26.04 12.54 -10.30
C ASP A 4 -25.82 12.06 -11.73
N SER A 5 -26.92 11.81 -12.43
CA SER A 5 -26.94 11.24 -13.77
C SER A 5 -26.14 9.92 -13.86
N LYS A 6 -25.00 9.91 -14.56
CA LYS A 6 -24.11 8.73 -14.70
C LYS A 6 -22.84 8.84 -13.85
N GLN A 7 -22.75 9.82 -12.96
CA GLN A 7 -21.57 10.07 -12.16
C GLN A 7 -21.84 9.76 -10.69
N LEU A 8 -20.86 9.14 -10.06
CA LEU A 8 -20.84 8.82 -8.65
C LEU A 8 -19.93 9.79 -7.93
N PHE A 9 -20.48 10.45 -6.91
CA PHE A 9 -19.78 11.44 -6.09
C PHE A 9 -19.60 10.91 -4.67
N LEU A 10 -18.39 11.05 -4.15
CA LEU A 10 -18.08 10.84 -2.75
C LEU A 10 -17.87 12.20 -2.09
N ILE A 11 -18.87 12.65 -1.32
CA ILE A 11 -18.77 13.88 -0.52
C ILE A 11 -18.13 13.49 0.81
N MET A 12 -17.00 14.12 1.12
CA MET A 12 -16.21 13.87 2.33
C MET A 12 -15.75 15.19 2.94
N GLN A 13 -15.32 15.13 4.20
CA GLN A 13 -14.73 16.27 4.88
C GLN A 13 -13.37 16.62 4.27
N ARG A 14 -13.15 17.90 3.96
CA ARG A 14 -11.83 18.39 3.56
C ARG A 14 -10.92 18.49 4.78
N ILE A 15 -9.74 17.88 4.71
CA ILE A 15 -8.70 18.06 5.74
C ILE A 15 -8.05 19.44 5.56
N PRO A 16 -7.97 20.30 6.61
CA PRO A 16 -7.57 21.70 6.48
C PRO A 16 -6.05 21.93 6.34
N GLY A 17 -5.28 20.93 5.90
CA GLY A 17 -3.82 20.97 5.83
C GLY A 17 -3.24 21.04 4.42
N VAL A 18 -1.97 20.69 4.32
CA VAL A 18 -1.22 20.52 3.07
C VAL A 18 -0.76 19.07 2.92
N GLN A 19 -0.43 18.64 1.71
CA GLN A 19 0.16 17.32 1.50
C GLN A 19 1.58 17.29 2.05
N LEU A 20 1.97 16.19 2.70
CA LEU A 20 3.31 16.02 3.28
C LEU A 20 4.39 16.23 2.23
N LYS A 21 4.18 15.73 1.00
CA LYS A 21 5.08 15.88 -0.14
C LYS A 21 5.48 17.35 -0.40
N SER A 22 4.57 18.28 -0.15
CA SER A 22 4.80 19.70 -0.45
C SER A 22 5.70 20.42 0.54
N ILE A 23 5.81 19.91 1.77
CA ILE A 23 6.58 20.57 2.84
C ILE A 23 7.73 19.72 3.36
N TRP A 24 7.78 18.40 3.07
CA TRP A 24 8.79 17.49 3.61
C TRP A 24 10.24 17.98 3.46
N PRO A 25 10.68 18.54 2.32
CA PRO A 25 12.04 19.06 2.17
C PRO A 25 12.35 20.28 3.05
N SER A 26 11.32 21.00 3.51
CA SER A 26 11.43 22.23 4.31
C SER A 26 11.25 22.01 5.81
N LEU A 27 10.90 20.79 6.23
CA LEU A 27 10.71 20.45 7.64
C LEU A 27 12.06 20.33 8.35
N GLU A 28 12.12 20.86 9.56
CA GLU A 28 13.25 20.63 10.47
C GLU A 28 13.29 19.15 10.89
N PRO A 29 14.47 18.59 11.24
CA PRO A 29 14.58 17.21 11.67
C PRO A 29 13.61 16.83 12.80
N SER A 30 13.40 17.71 13.78
CA SER A 30 12.49 17.48 14.90
C SER A 30 11.00 17.47 14.49
N GLU A 31 10.64 18.16 13.42
CA GLU A 31 9.30 18.15 12.86
C GLU A 31 9.05 16.85 12.08
N LYS A 32 10.08 16.35 11.37
CA LYS A 32 10.04 15.03 10.74
C LYS A 32 9.95 13.91 11.78
N ASP A 33 10.66 14.03 12.92
CA ASP A 33 10.53 13.12 14.06
C ASP A 33 9.10 13.06 14.60
N ASP A 34 8.48 14.22 14.84
CA ASP A 34 7.10 14.33 15.31
C ASP A 34 6.10 13.68 14.34
N ILE A 35 6.24 13.95 13.04
CA ILE A 35 5.36 13.38 11.99
C ILE A 35 5.52 11.87 11.90
N VAL A 36 6.77 11.37 11.89
CA VAL A 36 7.06 9.93 11.80
C VAL A 36 6.52 9.19 13.00
N ALA A 37 6.69 9.71 14.22
CA ALA A 37 6.14 9.09 15.43
C ALA A 37 4.61 8.96 15.36
N LYS A 38 3.93 9.99 14.83
CA LYS A 38 2.47 9.97 14.63
C LYS A 38 2.04 9.00 13.54
N LEU A 39 2.76 8.94 12.41
CA LEU A 39 2.50 7.96 11.35
C LEU A 39 2.70 6.53 11.84
N GLN A 40 3.76 6.27 12.60
CA GLN A 40 3.98 4.97 13.25
C GLN A 40 2.79 4.58 14.12
N ALA A 41 2.29 5.49 14.96
CA ALA A 41 1.10 5.25 15.78
C ALA A 41 -0.16 4.96 14.95
N VAL A 42 -0.34 5.64 13.81
CA VAL A 42 -1.44 5.38 12.87
C VAL A 42 -1.34 3.98 12.28
N PHE A 43 -0.18 3.59 11.72
CA PHE A 43 0.00 2.27 11.13
C PHE A 43 -0.10 1.15 12.17
N ASP A 44 0.42 1.36 13.38
CA ASP A 44 0.28 0.39 14.48
C ASP A 44 -1.17 0.22 14.91
N THR A 45 -1.97 1.28 14.84
CA THR A 45 -3.41 1.20 15.09
C THR A 45 -4.12 0.43 13.98
N MET A 46 -3.79 0.71 12.70
CA MET A 46 -4.34 -0.02 11.56
C MET A 46 -4.03 -1.52 11.64
N ARG A 47 -2.79 -1.90 11.97
CA ARG A 47 -2.34 -3.31 12.09
C ARG A 47 -3.05 -4.10 13.20
N LYS A 48 -3.65 -3.42 14.17
CA LYS A 48 -4.43 -4.03 15.26
C LYS A 48 -5.89 -4.27 14.87
N VAL A 49 -6.37 -3.68 13.77
CA VAL A 49 -7.74 -3.92 13.32
C VAL A 49 -7.84 -5.37 12.84
N GLU A 50 -8.75 -6.13 13.44
CA GLU A 50 -9.01 -7.51 13.05
C GLU A 50 -9.87 -7.56 11.79
N CYS A 51 -9.49 -8.43 10.85
CA CYS A 51 -10.33 -8.69 9.68
C CYS A 51 -11.64 -9.32 10.13
N PRO A 52 -12.81 -8.79 9.69
CA PRO A 52 -14.09 -9.40 10.04
C PRO A 52 -14.28 -10.79 9.41
N TRP A 53 -13.45 -11.17 8.44
CA TRP A 53 -13.47 -12.47 7.77
C TRP A 53 -12.17 -13.24 8.05
N PRO A 54 -12.26 -14.50 8.52
CA PRO A 54 -11.07 -15.31 8.76
C PRO A 54 -10.26 -15.52 7.48
N ASP A 55 -8.96 -15.28 7.56
CA ASP A 55 -7.99 -15.59 6.50
C ASP A 55 -8.34 -14.97 5.12
N PHE A 56 -8.96 -13.78 5.14
CA PHE A 56 -9.46 -13.10 3.95
C PHE A 56 -8.45 -12.09 3.39
N PHE A 57 -8.22 -12.13 2.08
CA PHE A 57 -7.45 -11.13 1.35
C PHE A 57 -8.31 -10.53 0.23
N GLY A 58 -8.45 -9.21 0.22
CA GLY A 58 -9.39 -8.52 -0.66
C GLY A 58 -9.73 -7.11 -0.18
N GLY A 59 -10.61 -6.43 -0.89
CA GLY A 59 -11.05 -5.08 -0.54
C GLY A 59 -11.85 -5.03 0.76
N LEU A 60 -11.91 -3.85 1.39
CA LEU A 60 -12.60 -3.63 2.67
C LEU A 60 -14.07 -4.07 2.69
N GLY A 61 -14.74 -4.04 1.53
CA GLY A 61 -16.14 -4.46 1.36
C GLY A 61 -16.36 -5.97 1.22
N GLY A 62 -15.32 -6.80 1.39
CA GLY A 62 -15.43 -8.25 1.20
C GLY A 62 -15.32 -8.70 -0.26
N GLY A 63 -14.80 -7.83 -1.14
CA GLY A 63 -14.70 -8.06 -2.59
C GLY A 63 -13.28 -8.35 -3.06
N ALA A 64 -13.08 -8.25 -4.37
CA ALA A 64 -11.79 -8.45 -5.05
C ALA A 64 -10.66 -7.58 -4.49
N VAL A 65 -9.42 -7.91 -4.86
CA VAL A 65 -8.23 -7.14 -4.51
C VAL A 65 -8.12 -5.94 -5.46
N TYR A 66 -8.44 -4.75 -4.96
CA TYR A 66 -8.36 -3.50 -5.71
C TYR A 66 -6.92 -2.98 -5.76
N HIS A 67 -6.08 -3.65 -6.54
CA HIS A 67 -4.70 -3.25 -6.82
C HIS A 67 -4.35 -3.65 -8.26
N TYR A 68 -3.59 -2.83 -8.98
CA TYR A 68 -3.35 -3.04 -10.42
C TYR A 68 -2.70 -4.40 -10.75
N LEU A 69 -1.84 -4.93 -9.86
CA LEU A 69 -1.27 -6.29 -9.99
C LEU A 69 -2.34 -7.41 -9.99
N PHE A 70 -3.53 -7.12 -9.50
CA PHE A 70 -4.69 -8.02 -9.50
C PHE A 70 -5.74 -7.62 -10.53
N TYR A 71 -5.47 -6.65 -11.40
CA TYR A 71 -6.32 -6.41 -12.56
C TYR A 71 -6.11 -7.53 -13.58
N SER A 72 -7.18 -8.25 -13.90
CA SER A 72 -7.15 -9.52 -14.62
C SER A 72 -6.55 -9.38 -16.02
N GLN A 73 -5.59 -10.25 -16.31
CA GLN A 73 -4.95 -10.33 -17.62
C GLN A 73 -5.69 -11.28 -18.58
N HIS A 74 -6.81 -11.88 -18.14
CA HIS A 74 -7.66 -12.76 -18.95
C HIS A 74 -8.61 -12.02 -19.91
N GLY A 75 -8.71 -10.68 -19.79
CA GLY A 75 -9.51 -9.86 -20.71
C GLY A 75 -10.97 -9.67 -20.32
N ASP A 76 -11.35 -10.05 -19.10
CA ASP A 76 -12.67 -9.85 -18.49
C ASP A 76 -12.88 -8.44 -17.89
N GLN A 77 -11.80 -7.65 -17.76
CA GLN A 77 -11.79 -6.31 -17.14
C GLN A 77 -12.20 -6.32 -15.65
N GLU A 78 -11.88 -7.39 -14.93
CA GLU A 78 -12.21 -7.54 -13.52
C GLU A 78 -10.96 -7.53 -12.63
N PHE A 79 -11.14 -7.23 -11.34
CA PHE A 79 -10.12 -7.48 -10.33
C PHE A 79 -10.23 -8.91 -9.80
N LEU A 80 -9.09 -9.54 -9.57
CA LEU A 80 -9.03 -10.90 -9.04
C LEU A 80 -9.34 -10.95 -7.53
N GLY A 81 -9.84 -12.10 -7.07
CA GLY A 81 -10.20 -12.34 -5.69
C GLY A 81 -11.69 -12.11 -5.41
N PRO A 82 -12.11 -12.05 -4.14
CA PRO A 82 -11.27 -12.18 -2.94
C PRO A 82 -10.61 -13.55 -2.82
N PHE A 83 -9.61 -13.66 -1.96
CA PHE A 83 -8.91 -14.90 -1.67
C PHE A 83 -9.09 -15.30 -0.20
N SER A 84 -9.17 -16.61 0.03
CA SER A 84 -9.09 -17.20 1.36
C SER A 84 -7.74 -17.92 1.48
N GLY A 85 -6.90 -17.46 2.38
CA GLY A 85 -5.55 -17.96 2.56
C GLY A 85 -4.51 -17.25 1.74
N GLU A 86 -3.38 -16.98 2.38
CA GLU A 86 -2.17 -16.46 1.75
C GLU A 86 -1.73 -17.28 0.52
N PRO A 87 -1.77 -18.65 0.52
CA PRO A 87 -1.46 -19.42 -0.67
C PRO A 87 -2.37 -19.09 -1.87
N ALA A 88 -3.65 -18.83 -1.64
CA ALA A 88 -4.60 -18.47 -2.70
C ALA A 88 -4.33 -17.05 -3.22
N PHE A 89 -4.02 -16.11 -2.33
CA PHE A 89 -3.62 -14.75 -2.70
C PHE A 89 -2.37 -14.75 -3.60
N VAL A 90 -1.32 -15.46 -3.19
CA VAL A 90 -0.08 -15.58 -3.97
C VAL A 90 -0.32 -16.33 -5.28
N ALA A 91 -1.13 -17.40 -5.28
CA ALA A 91 -1.49 -18.11 -6.50
C ALA A 91 -2.27 -17.22 -7.49
N GLY A 92 -3.15 -16.35 -6.99
CA GLY A 92 -3.86 -15.36 -7.80
C GLY A 92 -2.91 -14.39 -8.50
N LEU A 93 -1.96 -13.83 -7.75
CA LEU A 93 -0.93 -12.93 -8.30
C LEU A 93 -0.07 -13.61 -9.38
N VAL A 94 0.40 -14.83 -9.11
CA VAL A 94 1.22 -15.61 -10.05
C VAL A 94 0.40 -16.05 -11.28
N GLY A 95 -0.83 -16.47 -11.07
CA GLY A 95 -1.77 -16.83 -12.14
C GLY A 95 -2.04 -15.66 -13.08
N ASN A 96 -2.18 -14.45 -12.53
CA ASN A 96 -2.36 -13.25 -13.34
C ASN A 96 -1.15 -12.96 -14.23
N TYR A 97 0.07 -13.12 -13.68
CA TYR A 97 1.29 -13.02 -14.48
C TYR A 97 1.38 -14.11 -15.57
N ARG A 98 1.01 -15.35 -15.25
CA ARG A 98 0.95 -16.43 -16.26
C ARG A 98 -0.01 -16.05 -17.40
N ALA A 99 -1.19 -15.53 -17.08
CA ALA A 99 -2.16 -15.08 -18.07
C ALA A 99 -1.59 -13.97 -18.98
N LEU A 100 -0.83 -13.02 -18.42
CA LEU A 100 -0.11 -12.00 -19.21
C LEU A 100 0.90 -12.64 -20.18
N VAL A 101 1.73 -13.55 -19.69
CA VAL A 101 2.75 -14.27 -20.48
C VAL A 101 2.11 -15.04 -21.63
N GLU A 102 1.02 -15.76 -21.37
CA GLU A 102 0.27 -16.52 -22.36
C GLU A 102 -0.37 -15.62 -23.40
N ARG A 103 -1.03 -14.53 -22.97
CA ARG A 103 -1.62 -13.52 -23.87
C ARG A 103 -0.57 -12.94 -24.82
N ASN A 104 0.63 -12.69 -24.32
CA ASN A 104 1.74 -12.14 -25.10
C ASN A 104 2.56 -13.21 -25.85
N LYS A 105 2.18 -14.50 -25.76
CA LYS A 105 2.87 -15.64 -26.39
C LYS A 105 4.35 -15.73 -26.01
N HIS A 106 4.69 -15.32 -24.79
CA HIS A 106 6.04 -15.44 -24.26
C HIS A 106 6.27 -16.84 -23.66
N PRO A 107 7.52 -17.34 -23.62
CA PRO A 107 7.81 -18.58 -22.92
C PRO A 107 7.52 -18.48 -21.42
N ASP A 108 6.98 -19.56 -20.84
CA ASP A 108 6.51 -19.60 -19.45
C ASP A 108 7.62 -19.85 -18.40
N TYR A 109 8.90 -19.80 -18.78
CA TYR A 109 10.03 -20.05 -17.87
C TYR A 109 9.96 -19.20 -16.60
N LYS A 110 9.62 -17.93 -16.76
CA LYS A 110 9.55 -16.97 -15.65
C LYS A 110 8.27 -17.14 -14.81
N ALA A 111 7.16 -17.51 -15.44
CA ALA A 111 5.95 -17.89 -14.72
C ALA A 111 6.22 -19.12 -13.83
N ARG A 112 6.90 -20.15 -14.34
CA ARG A 112 7.31 -21.32 -13.54
C ARG A 112 8.28 -20.98 -12.41
N PHE A 113 9.17 -20.01 -12.63
CA PHE A 113 10.03 -19.49 -11.57
C PHE A 113 9.18 -18.88 -10.44
N TYR A 114 8.25 -18.00 -10.77
CA TYR A 114 7.34 -17.39 -9.81
C TYR A 114 6.49 -18.41 -9.06
N GLU A 115 5.86 -19.37 -9.76
CA GLU A 115 5.08 -20.46 -9.13
C GLU A 115 5.90 -21.26 -8.11
N LYS A 116 7.18 -21.48 -8.39
CA LYS A 116 8.04 -22.28 -7.52
C LYS A 116 8.52 -21.52 -6.29
N TYR A 117 8.77 -20.21 -6.41
CA TYR A 117 9.52 -19.45 -5.41
C TYR A 117 8.70 -18.37 -4.68
N LEU A 118 7.73 -17.70 -5.32
CA LEU A 118 6.92 -16.68 -4.64
C LEU A 118 6.17 -17.23 -3.41
N PRO A 119 5.48 -18.39 -3.48
CA PRO A 119 4.83 -18.95 -2.30
C PRO A 119 5.76 -19.31 -1.15
N ARG A 120 7.08 -19.40 -1.38
CA ARG A 120 8.07 -19.68 -0.33
C ARG A 120 8.62 -18.42 0.31
N VAL A 121 8.65 -17.32 -0.45
CA VAL A 121 9.16 -16.03 0.02
C VAL A 121 8.04 -15.25 0.69
N LEU A 122 6.84 -15.23 0.10
CA LEU A 122 5.68 -14.47 0.59
C LEU A 122 4.81 -15.32 1.54
N GLN A 123 5.41 -16.14 2.40
CA GLN A 123 4.66 -16.99 3.33
C GLN A 123 4.76 -16.50 4.78
N GLY A 124 3.74 -16.79 5.58
CA GLY A 124 3.72 -16.49 7.01
C GLY A 124 3.12 -15.13 7.37
N HIS A 125 2.43 -14.50 6.43
CA HIS A 125 1.75 -13.23 6.59
C HIS A 125 0.26 -13.44 6.83
N ARG A 126 -0.32 -12.57 7.64
CA ARG A 126 -1.75 -12.55 7.94
C ARG A 126 -2.45 -11.40 7.21
N PRO A 127 -3.76 -11.52 6.95
CA PRO A 127 -4.57 -10.37 6.55
C PRO A 127 -4.38 -9.20 7.50
N THR A 128 -3.92 -8.08 6.97
CA THR A 128 -3.65 -6.85 7.70
C THR A 128 -4.31 -5.70 6.97
N LEU A 129 -4.94 -4.79 7.73
CA LEU A 129 -5.51 -3.58 7.15
C LEU A 129 -4.38 -2.73 6.56
N THR A 130 -4.45 -2.51 5.25
CA THR A 130 -3.46 -1.79 4.46
C THR A 130 -4.13 -0.64 3.72
N HIS A 131 -3.50 0.53 3.74
CA HIS A 131 -3.95 1.69 2.97
C HIS A 131 -3.75 1.48 1.47
N GLY A 132 -2.61 0.90 1.08
CA GLY A 132 -2.34 0.51 -0.31
C GLY A 132 -1.86 1.64 -1.22
N ASP A 133 -1.70 2.86 -0.68
CA ASP A 133 -1.09 4.02 -1.38
C ASP A 133 -0.65 5.11 -0.37
N ALA A 134 0.00 4.72 0.73
CA ALA A 134 0.42 5.65 1.79
C ALA A 134 1.67 6.47 1.42
N GLN A 135 1.68 7.03 0.21
CA GLN A 135 2.71 7.94 -0.29
C GLN A 135 2.55 9.33 0.33
N GLN A 136 3.61 10.15 0.34
CA GLN A 136 3.57 11.52 0.90
C GLN A 136 2.48 12.43 0.29
N LYS A 137 2.05 12.17 -0.95
CA LYS A 137 0.94 12.90 -1.60
C LYS A 137 -0.42 12.65 -0.93
N ASN A 138 -0.55 11.50 -0.26
CA ASN A 138 -1.77 10.99 0.36
C ASN A 138 -1.73 11.10 1.90
N ILE A 139 -0.73 11.81 2.42
CA ILE A 139 -0.61 12.16 3.83
C ILE A 139 -0.83 13.66 3.94
N MET A 140 -1.88 14.05 4.64
CA MET A 140 -2.17 15.45 4.96
C MET A 140 -1.55 15.80 6.31
N VAL A 141 -0.94 16.97 6.39
CA VAL A 141 -0.37 17.54 7.62
C VAL A 141 -1.01 18.87 7.96
N VAL A 142 -1.40 19.01 9.23
CA VAL A 142 -2.07 20.20 9.78
C VAL A 142 -1.22 20.70 10.93
N GLU A 143 -0.72 21.94 10.83
CA GLU A 143 0.03 22.54 11.94
C GLU A 143 -0.87 22.72 13.16
N ASN A 144 -0.41 22.21 14.31
CA ASN A 144 -1.12 22.31 15.57
C ASN A 144 -0.58 23.51 16.35
N THR A 145 -1.26 24.66 16.25
CA THR A 145 -0.83 25.90 16.90
C THR A 145 -0.97 25.88 18.43
N SER A 146 -1.60 24.84 19.00
CA SER A 146 -1.82 24.70 20.45
C SER A 146 -0.85 23.72 21.10
N ARG A 147 0.01 23.04 20.33
CA ARG A 147 0.98 22.06 20.81
C ARG A 147 2.33 22.31 20.17
N GLN A 148 3.38 22.06 20.92
CA GLN A 148 4.74 22.01 20.40
C GLN A 148 5.18 20.56 20.30
N ASN A 149 6.13 20.28 19.41
CA ASN A 149 6.81 18.99 19.42
C ASN A 149 7.69 18.85 20.69
N ASP A 150 8.25 17.67 20.91
CA ASP A 150 9.05 17.37 22.11
C ASP A 150 10.30 18.26 22.27
N GLN A 151 10.71 18.96 21.20
CA GLN A 151 11.85 19.87 21.17
C GLN A 151 11.42 21.35 21.20
N GLY A 152 10.15 21.66 21.45
CA GLY A 152 9.62 23.03 21.51
C GLY A 152 9.36 23.68 20.14
N GLY A 153 9.50 22.94 19.04
CA GLY A 153 9.21 23.38 17.67
C GLY A 153 7.74 23.22 17.27
N ARG A 154 7.44 23.42 15.98
CA ARG A 154 6.10 23.18 15.44
C ARG A 154 5.73 21.70 15.54
N SER A 155 4.45 21.43 15.73
CA SER A 155 3.89 20.08 15.73
C SER A 155 2.83 19.95 14.67
N PHE A 156 2.71 18.78 14.04
CA PHE A 156 1.77 18.55 12.94
C PHE A 156 0.87 17.35 13.20
N ASP A 157 -0.44 17.51 13.11
CA ASP A 157 -1.36 16.38 13.06
C ASP A 157 -1.33 15.74 11.67
N VAL A 158 -1.34 14.40 11.60
CA VAL A 158 -1.24 13.63 10.36
C VAL A 158 -2.57 12.96 10.04
N VAL A 159 -2.98 12.97 8.77
CA VAL A 159 -4.21 12.30 8.31
C VAL A 159 -3.95 11.60 6.98
N LEU A 160 -4.25 10.30 6.90
CA LEU A 160 -4.22 9.54 5.66
C LEU A 160 -5.48 9.80 4.84
N VAL A 161 -5.32 10.06 3.55
CA VAL A 161 -6.40 10.23 2.57
C VAL A 161 -6.17 9.30 1.38
N ASP A 162 -7.16 9.20 0.49
CA ASP A 162 -7.04 8.38 -0.74
C ASP A 162 -7.01 6.86 -0.48
N TRP A 163 -8.06 6.37 0.18
CA TRP A 163 -8.21 4.98 0.63
C TRP A 163 -8.73 4.03 -0.47
N GLU A 164 -8.70 4.42 -1.75
CA GLU A 164 -9.32 3.62 -2.83
C GLU A 164 -8.71 2.23 -3.01
N ASN A 165 -7.41 2.09 -2.73
CA ASN A 165 -6.66 0.84 -2.82
C ASN A 165 -6.62 0.07 -1.49
N SER A 166 -7.37 0.53 -0.48
CA SER A 166 -7.31 -0.07 0.85
C SER A 166 -8.03 -1.41 0.92
N GLY A 167 -7.52 -2.27 1.79
CA GLY A 167 -8.03 -3.64 1.93
C GLY A 167 -7.26 -4.46 2.94
N TRP A 168 -7.49 -5.75 2.86
CA TRP A 168 -6.83 -6.78 3.64
C TRP A 168 -5.75 -7.44 2.79
N PHE A 169 -4.50 -7.15 3.12
CA PHE A 169 -3.31 -7.60 2.40
C PHE A 169 -2.31 -8.27 3.35
N PRO A 170 -1.28 -8.97 2.84
CA PRO A 170 -0.12 -9.35 3.65
C PRO A 170 0.51 -8.13 4.34
N ASP A 171 1.07 -8.30 5.53
CA ASP A 171 1.62 -7.17 6.33
C ASP A 171 2.80 -6.44 5.67
N PHE A 172 3.53 -7.08 4.77
CA PHE A 172 4.57 -6.42 3.97
C PHE A 172 4.03 -5.45 2.91
N TRP A 173 2.74 -5.56 2.54
CA TRP A 173 2.17 -4.88 1.39
C TRP A 173 2.14 -3.36 1.53
N GLU A 174 1.96 -2.85 2.76
CA GLU A 174 1.99 -1.41 3.02
C GLU A 174 3.33 -0.79 2.62
N TYR A 175 4.46 -1.44 2.98
CA TYR A 175 5.78 -0.93 2.63
C TYR A 175 6.01 -1.00 1.12
N PHE A 176 5.53 -2.05 0.46
CA PHE A 176 5.56 -2.16 -1.00
C PHE A 176 4.83 -1.00 -1.68
N CYS A 177 3.60 -0.68 -1.27
CA CYS A 177 2.82 0.41 -1.85
C CYS A 177 3.38 1.80 -1.51
N ALA A 178 3.78 2.02 -0.26
CA ALA A 178 4.32 3.30 0.19
C ALA A 178 5.71 3.61 -0.42
N SER A 179 6.44 2.56 -0.86
CA SER A 179 7.70 2.69 -1.59
C SER A 179 7.54 2.76 -3.11
N TRP A 180 6.31 2.70 -3.65
CA TRP A 180 6.05 2.77 -5.10
C TRP A 180 6.36 4.17 -5.68
N PRO A 181 6.99 4.26 -6.88
CA PRO A 181 7.38 3.17 -7.76
C PRO A 181 8.84 2.79 -7.62
N LEU A 182 9.28 2.32 -6.45
CA LEU A 182 10.61 1.73 -6.22
C LEU A 182 11.83 2.59 -6.66
N ASN A 183 11.59 3.83 -7.03
CA ASN A 183 12.50 4.91 -6.81
C ASN A 183 12.36 5.17 -5.32
N PHE A 184 13.08 4.40 -4.50
CA PHE A 184 13.55 4.94 -3.24
C PHE A 184 14.23 6.25 -3.62
N ASP A 185 13.45 7.33 -3.55
CA ASP A 185 13.95 8.63 -3.87
C ASP A 185 14.84 8.98 -2.68
N TRP A 186 16.12 8.73 -2.88
CA TRP A 186 17.18 9.04 -1.93
C TRP A 186 17.66 10.49 -2.09
N SER A 187 16.97 11.30 -2.93
CA SER A 187 17.20 12.75 -2.93
C SER A 187 16.77 13.38 -1.61
N GLU A 188 15.90 12.70 -0.86
CA GLU A 188 15.51 13.04 0.51
C GLU A 188 15.50 11.81 1.43
N ASP A 189 15.26 12.06 2.71
CA ASP A 189 15.27 11.05 3.77
C ASP A 189 13.93 10.30 3.91
N TRP A 190 12.88 10.63 3.17
CA TRP A 190 11.56 9.99 3.31
C TRP A 190 11.62 8.46 3.22
N SER A 191 12.34 7.94 2.23
CA SER A 191 12.56 6.50 2.03
C SER A 191 13.22 5.82 3.24
N TRP A 192 14.06 6.54 3.98
CA TRP A 192 14.64 6.08 5.23
C TRP A 192 13.61 6.13 6.37
N ARG A 193 12.91 7.25 6.50
CA ARG A 193 11.95 7.52 7.57
C ARG A 193 10.70 6.65 7.51
N LEU A 194 10.28 6.22 6.32
CA LEU A 194 9.17 5.28 6.15
C LEU A 194 9.44 3.93 6.83
N GLN A 195 10.70 3.50 6.92
CA GLN A 195 11.10 2.24 7.57
C GLN A 195 10.90 2.28 9.10
N GLU A 196 10.81 3.48 9.68
CA GLU A 196 10.50 3.67 11.10
C GLU A 196 8.99 3.54 11.37
N CYS A 197 8.16 3.75 10.35
CA CYS A 197 6.70 3.68 10.42
C CYS A 197 6.17 2.28 10.06
N VAL A 198 6.83 1.61 9.12
CA VAL A 198 6.38 0.37 8.51
C VAL A 198 7.48 -0.67 8.47
N GLN A 199 7.16 -1.89 8.93
CA GLN A 199 8.09 -3.01 8.94
C GLN A 199 8.58 -3.33 7.53
N VAL A 200 9.90 -3.47 7.39
CA VAL A 200 10.55 -3.79 6.13
C VAL A 200 10.76 -5.30 6.02
N TRP A 201 10.43 -5.84 4.85
CA TRP A 201 10.53 -7.26 4.51
C TRP A 201 11.39 -7.40 3.25
N PRO A 202 12.74 -7.39 3.35
CA PRO A 202 13.61 -7.19 2.20
C PRO A 202 13.49 -8.28 1.11
N ALA A 203 13.25 -9.54 1.49
CA ALA A 203 13.14 -10.64 0.54
C ALA A 203 11.82 -10.56 -0.25
N GLU A 204 10.74 -10.28 0.46
CA GLU A 204 9.39 -10.04 -0.03
C GLU A 204 9.40 -8.82 -0.95
N MET A 205 10.05 -7.73 -0.52
CA MET A 205 10.22 -6.54 -1.35
C MET A 205 10.94 -6.89 -2.63
N ALA A 206 12.13 -7.50 -2.59
CA ALA A 206 12.88 -7.86 -3.78
C ALA A 206 12.07 -8.72 -4.77
N MET A 207 11.26 -9.66 -4.26
CA MET A 207 10.38 -10.48 -5.10
C MET A 207 9.18 -9.70 -5.66
N MET A 208 8.59 -8.81 -4.85
CA MET A 208 7.51 -7.91 -5.26
C MET A 208 7.97 -6.91 -6.31
N GLN A 209 9.17 -6.33 -6.17
CA GLN A 209 9.78 -5.48 -7.21
C GLN A 209 9.95 -6.22 -8.53
N LEU A 210 10.39 -7.48 -8.43
CA LEU A 210 10.64 -8.30 -9.61
C LEU A 210 9.33 -8.56 -10.35
N ILE A 211 8.30 -9.09 -9.68
CA ILE A 211 7.01 -9.37 -10.33
C ILE A 211 6.30 -8.09 -10.78
N ASP A 212 6.40 -7.02 -10.00
CA ASP A 212 5.84 -5.74 -10.39
C ASP A 212 6.45 -5.24 -11.71
N ARG A 213 7.77 -5.21 -11.87
CA ARG A 213 8.37 -4.78 -13.14
C ARG A 213 7.93 -5.63 -14.34
N ASP A 214 7.53 -6.87 -14.09
CA ASP A 214 7.13 -7.84 -15.10
C ASP A 214 5.62 -7.88 -15.36
N LEU A 215 4.78 -7.43 -14.41
CA LEU A 215 3.32 -7.47 -14.46
C LEU A 215 2.69 -6.06 -14.41
N GLY A 216 3.26 -5.18 -13.59
CA GLY A 216 3.03 -3.74 -13.55
C GLY A 216 3.42 -3.10 -14.89
N MET A 217 2.65 -2.08 -15.26
CA MET A 217 2.74 -1.40 -16.56
C MET A 217 4.01 -0.58 -16.72
#